data_AF-A0A1C6ULR1-F1
#
_entry.id   AF-A0A1C6ULR1-F1
#
_cell.length_a   1.000
_cell.length_b   1.000
_cell.length_c   1.000
_cell.angle_alpha   90.00
_cell.angle_beta   90.00
_cell.angle_gamma   90.00
#
_symmetry.space_group_name_H-M   'P 1'
#
loop_
_entity.id
_entity.type
_entity.pdbx_description
1 polymer ?
#
loop_
_entity_poly.entity_id
_entity_poly.type
_entity_poly.pdbx_seq_one_letter_code
_entity_poly.pdbx_strand_id
1 'polypeptide(L)'
;MTTSTVPSRSGGVPRWSTPTHRWPSLLGRASRPALIAQTGALVGFGTLAVGSLYLAPTVGLVLSGLVLAGHGVWDLWHYRRDRVVPRSLAEFCMLLDVPLGVGFLVLAALG
;
A
#
# COMPACT_ATOMS: atom_id res chain seq x y z
N MET A 1 9.09 18.99 -73.15
CA MET A 1 8.58 18.72 -71.80
C MET A 1 9.69 18.04 -71.01
N THR A 2 10.41 18.81 -70.20
CA THR A 2 11.50 18.35 -69.33
C THR A 2 11.01 18.39 -67.89
N THR A 3 10.78 17.22 -67.30
CA THR A 3 10.37 17.09 -65.90
C THR A 3 11.61 16.92 -65.02
N SER A 4 11.90 17.95 -64.22
CA SER A 4 13.00 17.99 -63.25
C SER A 4 12.75 17.03 -62.10
N THR A 5 13.65 16.08 -61.86
CA THR A 5 13.70 15.26 -60.64
C THR A 5 14.21 16.07 -59.46
N VAL A 6 13.36 16.27 -58.44
CA VAL A 6 13.74 16.82 -57.13
C VAL A 6 14.20 15.67 -56.22
N PRO A 7 15.40 15.72 -55.62
CA PRO A 7 15.80 14.74 -54.62
C PRO A 7 15.18 15.11 -53.26
N SER A 8 14.24 14.30 -52.75
CA SER A 8 13.72 14.48 -51.40
C SER A 8 14.77 14.04 -50.38
N ARG A 9 15.42 15.02 -49.76
CA ARG A 9 16.34 14.83 -48.64
C ARG A 9 15.52 14.40 -47.42
N SER A 10 15.33 13.10 -47.22
CA SER A 10 14.74 12.53 -46.00
C SER A 10 15.73 12.74 -44.84
N GLY A 11 15.74 13.95 -44.28
CA GLY A 11 16.43 14.25 -43.05
C GLY A 11 15.92 13.32 -41.96
N GLY A 12 16.81 12.48 -41.44
CA GLY A 12 16.52 11.63 -40.29
C GLY A 12 16.07 12.50 -39.13
N VAL A 13 14.82 12.36 -38.75
CA VAL A 13 14.32 12.89 -37.48
C VAL A 13 15.11 12.17 -36.40
N PRO A 14 15.89 12.86 -35.55
CA PRO A 14 16.67 12.16 -34.56
C PRO A 14 15.69 11.47 -33.62
N ARG A 15 15.94 10.18 -33.38
CA ARG A 15 15.26 9.36 -32.38
C ARG A 15 15.69 9.88 -31.01
N TRP A 16 15.28 11.08 -30.65
CA TRP A 16 15.19 11.47 -29.25
C TRP A 16 14.16 10.51 -28.69
N SER A 17 14.70 9.45 -28.11
CA SER A 17 14.14 8.78 -26.95
C SER A 17 13.35 9.80 -26.15
N THR A 18 12.04 9.86 -26.40
CA THR A 18 11.10 10.18 -25.36
C THR A 18 11.46 9.20 -24.26
N PRO A 19 11.96 9.65 -23.10
CA PRO A 19 11.87 8.83 -21.92
C PRO A 19 10.36 8.77 -21.71
N THR A 20 9.71 7.80 -22.36
CA THR A 20 8.47 7.28 -21.83
C THR A 20 8.91 6.63 -20.54
N HIS A 21 9.11 7.47 -19.53
CA HIS A 21 8.96 7.12 -18.13
C HIS A 21 7.48 6.78 -18.01
N ARG A 22 7.14 5.64 -18.63
CA ARG A 22 5.94 4.87 -18.47
C ARG A 22 6.09 4.45 -17.03
N TRP A 23 5.67 5.34 -16.13
CA TRP A 23 5.44 5.00 -14.75
C TRP A 23 4.74 3.65 -14.83
N PRO A 24 5.35 2.58 -14.29
CA PRO A 24 4.62 1.35 -14.14
C PRO A 24 3.34 1.78 -13.43
N SER A 25 2.21 1.40 -13.97
CA SER A 25 0.91 1.54 -13.34
C SER A 25 0.96 0.81 -11.98
N LEU A 26 1.60 1.41 -10.98
CA LEU A 26 1.67 0.96 -9.60
C LEU A 26 0.28 1.08 -8.95
N LEU A 27 -0.60 1.86 -9.58
CA LEU A 27 -2.04 1.87 -9.37
C LEU A 27 -2.69 0.76 -10.18
N GLY A 28 -2.26 -0.49 -9.98
CA GLY A 28 -3.12 -1.62 -10.31
C GLY A 28 -4.44 -1.36 -9.60
N ARG A 29 -5.55 -1.25 -10.35
CA ARG A 29 -6.87 -0.99 -9.77
C ARG A 29 -7.18 -2.12 -8.78
N ALA A 30 -7.03 -1.85 -7.49
CA ALA A 30 -7.39 -2.80 -6.44
C ALA A 30 -8.83 -3.24 -6.67
N SER A 31 -9.08 -4.55 -6.54
CA SER A 31 -10.41 -5.07 -6.78
C SER A 31 -11.39 -4.45 -5.77
N ARG A 32 -12.63 -4.16 -6.18
CA ARG A 32 -13.68 -3.69 -5.26
C ARG A 32 -13.78 -4.53 -3.97
N PRO A 33 -13.78 -5.89 -4.02
CA PRO A 33 -13.82 -6.69 -2.80
C PRO A 33 -12.56 -6.51 -1.93
N ALA A 34 -11.39 -6.29 -2.54
CA ALA A 34 -10.16 -5.95 -1.79
C ALA A 34 -10.35 -4.69 -0.95
N LEU A 35 -10.80 -3.62 -1.60
CA LEU A 35 -10.97 -2.32 -0.98
C LEU A 35 -12.02 -2.37 0.13
N ILE A 36 -13.11 -3.11 -0.07
CA ILE A 36 -14.15 -3.28 0.95
C ILE A 36 -13.59 -4.05 2.15
N ALA A 37 -12.88 -5.16 1.93
CA ALA A 37 -12.28 -5.94 3.01
C ALA A 37 -11.24 -5.12 3.80
N GLN A 38 -10.35 -4.41 3.09
CA GLN A 38 -9.33 -3.56 3.71
C GLN A 38 -9.95 -2.40 4.49
N THR A 39 -10.95 -1.72 3.91
CA THR A 39 -11.63 -0.61 4.58
C THR A 39 -12.40 -1.12 5.79
N GLY A 40 -13.05 -2.28 5.69
CA GLY A 40 -13.74 -2.92 6.81
C GLY A 40 -12.77 -3.32 7.92
N ALA A 41 -11.62 -3.88 7.58
CA ALA A 41 -10.56 -4.19 8.55
C ALA A 41 -10.01 -2.91 9.19
N LEU A 42 -9.65 -1.89 8.40
CA LEU A 42 -9.15 -0.62 8.90
C LEU A 42 -10.14 0.05 9.85
N VAL A 43 -11.42 0.08 9.51
CA VAL A 43 -12.46 0.62 10.40
C VAL A 43 -12.61 -0.24 11.65
N GLY A 44 -12.65 -1.57 11.52
CA GLY A 44 -12.78 -2.49 12.65
C GLY A 44 -11.61 -2.42 13.62
N PHE A 45 -10.39 -2.68 13.16
CA PHE A 45 -9.18 -2.62 13.97
C PHE A 45 -8.87 -1.18 14.40
N GLY A 46 -9.03 -0.19 13.53
CA GLY A 46 -8.79 1.22 13.85
C GLY A 46 -9.74 1.75 14.94
N THR A 47 -11.02 1.41 14.90
CA THR A 47 -11.97 1.80 15.96
C THR A 47 -11.65 1.13 17.29
N LEU A 48 -11.22 -0.15 17.29
CA LEU A 48 -10.75 -0.82 18.50
C LEU A 48 -9.48 -0.15 19.07
N ALA A 49 -8.54 0.23 18.20
CA ALA A 49 -7.30 0.89 18.58
C ALA A 49 -7.51 2.32 19.10
N VAL A 50 -8.47 3.07 18.55
CA VAL A 50 -8.86 4.39 19.08
C VAL A 50 -9.68 4.25 20.36
N GLY A 51 -10.59 3.27 20.41
CA GLY A 51 -11.41 2.97 21.57
C GLY A 51 -10.59 2.60 22.80
N SER A 52 -9.46 1.94 22.63
CA SER A 52 -8.56 1.60 23.73
C SER A 52 -7.89 2.82 24.36
N LEU A 53 -7.79 3.97 23.68
CA LEU A 53 -7.25 5.21 24.25
C LEU A 53 -8.12 5.79 25.38
N TYR A 54 -9.38 5.36 25.49
CA TYR A 54 -10.28 5.75 26.58
C TYR A 54 -10.11 4.88 27.83
N LEU A 55 -9.24 3.87 27.79
CA LEU A 55 -8.91 3.00 28.92
C LEU A 55 -7.71 3.54 29.69
N ALA A 56 -7.41 2.93 30.83
CA ALA A 56 -6.18 3.23 31.57
C ALA A 56 -4.96 3.10 30.62
N PRO A 57 -3.95 3.99 30.71
CA PRO A 57 -2.90 4.13 29.69
C PRO A 57 -2.23 2.81 29.28
N THR A 58 -1.86 1.99 30.27
CA THR A 58 -1.24 0.68 30.03
C THR A 58 -2.16 -0.30 29.32
N VAL A 59 -3.44 -0.34 29.73
CA VAL A 59 -4.46 -1.21 29.10
C VAL A 59 -4.73 -0.76 27.67
N GLY A 60 -4.81 0.55 27.47
CA GLY A 60 -4.99 1.15 26.15
C GLY A 60 -3.89 0.75 25.18
N LEU A 61 -2.63 0.92 25.58
CA LEU A 61 -1.46 0.56 24.79
C LEU A 61 -1.38 -0.94 24.48
N VAL A 62 -1.64 -1.81 25.47
CA VAL A 62 -1.65 -3.28 25.25
C VAL A 62 -2.71 -3.65 24.23
N LEU A 63 -3.92 -3.12 24.36
CA LEU A 63 -5.02 -3.42 23.44
C LEU A 63 -4.75 -2.87 22.04
N SER A 64 -4.30 -1.62 21.90
CA SER A 64 -3.90 -1.07 20.60
C SER A 64 -2.81 -1.93 19.96
N GLY A 65 -1.81 -2.35 20.74
CA GLY A 65 -0.73 -3.22 20.30
C GLY A 65 -1.22 -4.57 19.78
N LEU A 66 -2.11 -5.24 20.51
CA LEU A 66 -2.71 -6.51 20.10
C LEU A 66 -3.59 -6.38 18.86
N VAL A 67 -4.36 -5.29 18.77
CA VAL A 67 -5.24 -4.99 17.63
C VAL A 67 -4.42 -4.75 16.37
N LEU A 68 -3.37 -3.94 16.44
CA LEU A 68 -2.44 -3.69 15.32
C LEU A 68 -1.69 -4.97 14.92
N ALA A 69 -1.17 -5.72 15.88
CA ALA A 69 -0.49 -7.00 15.59
C ALA A 69 -1.46 -8.00 14.94
N GLY A 70 -2.70 -8.09 15.41
CA GLY A 70 -3.74 -8.93 14.83
C GLY A 70 -4.08 -8.53 13.39
N HIS A 71 -4.17 -7.23 13.10
CA HIS A 71 -4.36 -6.74 11.73
C HIS A 71 -3.18 -7.11 10.83
N GLY A 72 -1.94 -6.92 11.29
CA GLY A 72 -0.74 -7.31 10.55
C GLY A 72 -0.67 -8.82 10.25
N VAL A 73 -1.10 -9.68 11.19
CA VAL A 73 -1.19 -11.13 10.97
C VAL A 73 -2.25 -11.48 9.92
N TRP A 74 -3.39 -10.79 9.96
CA TRP A 74 -4.45 -10.96 8.95
C TRP A 74 -3.94 -10.59 7.55
N ASP A 75 -3.23 -9.47 7.42
CA ASP A 75 -2.65 -9.04 6.15
C ASP A 75 -1.54 -9.98 5.68
N LEU A 76 -0.73 -10.54 6.58
CA LEU A 76 0.25 -11.58 6.23
C LEU A 76 -0.43 -12.85 5.72
N TRP A 77 -1.56 -13.25 6.33
CA TRP A 77 -2.32 -14.40 5.86
C TRP A 77 -2.85 -14.17 4.45
N HIS A 78 -3.39 -12.99 4.15
CA HIS A 78 -3.83 -12.62 2.81
C HIS A 78 -2.69 -12.49 1.80
N TYR A 79 -1.57 -11.92 2.23
CA TYR A 79 -0.33 -11.83 1.45
C TYR A 79 0.15 -13.21 0.98
N ARG A 80 0.16 -14.21 1.88
CA ARG A 80 0.59 -15.57 1.54
C ARG A 80 -0.40 -16.33 0.66
N ARG A 81 -1.65 -15.89 0.61
CA ARG A 81 -2.71 -16.56 -0.17
C ARG A 81 -2.93 -15.89 -1.53
N ASP A 82 -2.34 -14.72 -1.79
CA ASP A 82 -2.63 -13.88 -2.97
C ASP A 82 -4.14 -13.72 -3.21
N ARG A 83 -4.91 -13.65 -2.12
CA ARG A 83 -6.37 -13.54 -2.15
C ARG A 83 -6.82 -12.28 -1.47
N VAL A 84 -7.87 -11.70 -2.02
CA VAL A 84 -8.60 -10.55 -1.49
C VAL A 84 -7.82 -9.25 -1.55
N VAL A 85 -6.54 -9.15 -1.18
CA VAL A 85 -5.80 -7.88 -1.10
C VAL A 85 -4.61 -7.83 -2.08
N PRO A 86 -4.38 -6.72 -2.82
CA PRO A 86 -3.18 -6.57 -3.64
C PRO A 86 -1.91 -6.54 -2.79
N ARG A 87 -0.87 -7.22 -3.28
CA ARG A 87 0.38 -7.49 -2.55
C ARG A 87 1.05 -6.24 -1.96
N SER A 88 1.11 -5.16 -2.72
CA SER A 88 1.71 -3.89 -2.30
C SER A 88 0.95 -3.20 -1.16
N LEU A 89 -0.37 -3.39 -1.08
CA LEU A 89 -1.20 -2.80 -0.04
C LEU A 89 -1.03 -3.56 1.28
N ALA A 90 -1.01 -4.89 1.22
CA ALA A 90 -0.69 -5.73 2.38
C ALA A 90 0.72 -5.46 2.92
N GLU A 91 1.71 -5.24 2.05
CA GLU A 91 3.07 -4.84 2.45
C GLU A 91 3.08 -3.51 3.20
N PHE A 92 2.33 -2.51 2.72
CA PHE A 92 2.22 -1.21 3.38
C PHE A 92 1.56 -1.30 4.76
N CYS A 93 0.44 -2.02 4.87
CA CYS A 93 -0.26 -2.21 6.14
C CYS A 93 0.60 -2.98 7.15
N MET A 94 1.27 -4.06 6.75
CA MET A 94 2.22 -4.74 7.63
C MET A 94 3.36 -3.81 8.11
N LEU A 95 3.89 -2.98 7.22
CA LEU A 95 4.93 -1.98 7.54
C LEU A 95 4.46 -0.90 8.52
N LEU A 96 3.17 -0.57 8.53
CA LEU A 96 2.61 0.41 9.44
C LEU A 96 2.22 -0.23 10.78
N ASP A 97 1.52 -1.35 10.74
CA ASP A 97 0.91 -1.98 11.91
C ASP A 97 1.95 -2.63 12.83
N VAL A 98 2.97 -3.28 12.26
CA VAL A 98 3.97 -3.99 13.07
C VAL A 98 4.79 -3.00 13.91
N PRO A 99 5.38 -1.92 13.36
CA PRO A 99 6.13 -0.96 14.18
C PRO A 99 5.26 -0.22 15.19
N LEU A 100 4.03 0.20 14.81
CA LEU A 100 3.13 0.85 15.76
C LEU A 100 2.71 -0.12 16.88
N GLY A 101 2.32 -1.35 16.54
CA GLY A 101 1.88 -2.34 17.50
C GLY A 101 2.99 -2.73 18.47
N VAL A 102 4.19 -3.00 17.94
CA VAL A 102 5.38 -3.24 18.77
C VAL A 102 5.70 -2.02 19.63
N GLY A 103 5.65 -0.81 19.07
CA GLY A 103 5.90 0.44 19.81
C GLY A 103 4.95 0.61 20.99
N PHE A 104 3.66 0.35 20.81
CA PHE A 104 2.68 0.41 21.90
C PHE A 104 2.93 -0.66 22.97
N LEU A 105 3.28 -1.89 22.58
CA LEU A 105 3.63 -2.93 23.56
C LEU A 105 4.89 -2.59 24.35
N VAL A 106 5.90 -2.02 23.70
CA VAL A 106 7.14 -1.57 24.36
C VAL A 106 6.83 -0.44 25.33
N LEU A 107 6.07 0.57 24.92
CA LEU A 107 5.66 1.67 25.79
C LEU A 107 4.87 1.16 27.00
N ALA A 108 3.93 0.24 26.79
CA ALA A 108 3.17 -0.37 27.87
C ALA A 108 4.07 -1.13 28.87
N ALA A 109 5.14 -1.76 28.39
CA ALA A 109 6.09 -2.48 29.24
C ALA A 109 7.04 -1.55 30.01
N LEU A 110 7.30 -0.35 29.50
CA LEU A 110 8.21 0.63 30.13
C LEU A 110 7.51 1.49 31.20
N GLY A 111 6.19 1.70 31.10
CA GLY A 111 5.39 2.42 32.09
C GLY A 111 5.15 3.88 31.75
#